data_AF-A0A430R1A9-F1
#
_entry.id   AF-A0A430R1A9-F1
#
_cell.length_a   1.000
_cell.length_b   1.000
_cell.length_c   1.000
_cell.angle_alpha   90.00
_cell.angle_beta   90.00
_cell.angle_gamma   90.00
#
_symmetry.space_group_name_H-M   'P 1'
#
loop_
_entity.id
_entity.type
_entity.pdbx_description
1 polymer ?
#
loop_
_entity_poly.entity_id
_entity_poly.type
_entity_poly.pdbx_seq_one_letter_code
_entity_poly.pdbx_strand_id
1 'polypeptide(L)'
;MYKRGVPGLGRRYPVDQDTLQVMLREAVRQTVTEVLQILLDADREAFLRQHGGRKNGYYPRKLETAFGQVKLAIPRDREGKYYPSLLQPYARRQVD
;
A
#
# COMPACT_ATOMS: atom_id res chain seq x y z
N MET A 1 -47.86 -11.34 -36.35
CA MET A 1 -46.77 -10.38 -36.10
C MET A 1 -46.90 -9.85 -34.68
N TYR A 2 -46.16 -10.39 -33.72
CA TYR A 2 -46.04 -9.79 -32.39
C TYR A 2 -44.55 -9.48 -32.17
N LYS A 3 -44.23 -8.19 -32.00
CA LYS A 3 -42.84 -7.72 -31.92
C LYS A 3 -42.22 -8.13 -30.58
N ARG A 4 -41.06 -8.80 -30.67
CA ARG A 4 -40.18 -9.10 -29.53
C ARG A 4 -39.74 -7.80 -28.85
N GLY A 5 -40.05 -7.66 -27.56
CA GLY A 5 -39.46 -6.63 -26.71
C GLY A 5 -37.96 -6.87 -26.57
N VAL A 6 -37.16 -5.84 -26.84
CA VAL A 6 -35.70 -5.87 -26.71
C VAL A 6 -35.36 -5.51 -25.26
N PRO A 7 -34.67 -6.37 -24.48
CA PRO A 7 -34.22 -5.98 -23.15
C PRO A 7 -32.87 -5.28 -23.30
N GLY A 8 -32.91 -3.96 -23.48
CA GLY A 8 -31.75 -3.10 -23.32
C GLY A 8 -32.09 -2.03 -22.30
N LEU A 9 -31.42 -2.05 -21.15
CA LEU A 9 -31.03 -0.86 -20.37
C LEU A 9 -30.24 -1.34 -19.15
N GLY A 10 -28.94 -1.01 -19.18
CA GLY A 10 -27.98 -1.38 -18.15
C GLY A 10 -28.42 -0.91 -16.78
N ARG A 11 -28.37 -1.83 -15.80
CA ARG A 11 -28.49 -1.48 -14.39
C ARG A 11 -27.34 -0.55 -14.03
N ARG A 12 -27.60 0.77 -14.02
CA ARG A 12 -26.85 1.70 -13.17
C ARG A 12 -27.26 1.36 -11.75
N TYR A 13 -26.45 0.57 -11.06
CA TYR A 13 -26.54 0.48 -9.61
C TYR A 13 -26.14 1.87 -9.07
N PRO A 14 -27.03 2.58 -8.36
CA PRO A 14 -26.62 3.79 -7.66
C PRO A 14 -25.52 3.41 -6.67
N VAL A 15 -24.38 4.07 -6.76
CA VAL A 15 -23.33 3.97 -5.72
C VAL A 15 -23.91 4.63 -4.49
N ASP A 16 -24.25 3.84 -3.48
CA ASP A 16 -24.70 4.37 -2.20
C ASP A 16 -23.50 4.91 -1.40
N GLN A 17 -23.83 5.64 -0.33
CA GLN A 17 -22.84 6.31 0.50
C GLN A 17 -21.85 5.33 1.16
N ASP A 18 -22.29 4.13 1.55
CA ASP A 18 -21.43 3.14 2.18
C ASP A 18 -20.45 2.55 1.16
N THR A 19 -20.94 2.25 -0.04
CA THR A 19 -20.09 1.82 -1.16
C THR A 19 -19.02 2.87 -1.48
N LEU A 20 -19.37 4.15 -1.51
CA LEU A 20 -18.40 5.24 -1.75
C LEU A 20 -17.34 5.33 -0.64
N GLN A 21 -17.74 5.18 0.63
CA GLN A 21 -16.80 5.20 1.76
C GLN A 21 -15.82 4.03 1.69
N VAL A 22 -16.29 2.83 1.36
CA VAL A 22 -15.42 1.65 1.20
C VAL A 22 -14.42 1.88 0.06
N MET A 23 -14.89 2.35 -1.09
CA MET A 23 -14.02 2.65 -2.24
C MET A 23 -12.96 3.70 -1.91
N LEU A 24 -13.34 4.78 -1.22
CA LEU A 24 -12.41 5.84 -0.82
C LEU A 24 -11.37 5.31 0.17
N ARG A 25 -11.80 4.55 1.19
CA ARG A 25 -10.87 3.96 2.17
C ARG A 25 -9.86 3.04 1.49
N GLU A 26 -10.32 2.24 0.54
CA GLU A 26 -9.47 1.35 -0.24
C GLU A 26 -8.47 2.12 -1.12
N ALA A 27 -8.93 3.16 -1.82
CA ALA A 27 -8.06 4.03 -2.62
C ALA A 27 -6.98 4.68 -1.75
N VAL A 28 -7.36 5.25 -0.59
CA VAL A 28 -6.41 5.84 0.37
C VAL A 28 -5.40 4.79 0.86
N ARG A 29 -5.87 3.58 1.22
CA ARG A 29 -4.99 2.49 1.67
C ARG A 29 -3.98 2.10 0.60
N GLN A 30 -4.40 2.03 -0.67
CA GLN A 30 -3.52 1.73 -1.79
C GLN A 30 -2.47 2.83 -1.99
N THR A 31 -2.89 4.10 -2.02
CA THR A 31 -1.97 5.24 -2.15
C THR A 31 -0.97 5.29 -1.00
N VAL A 32 -1.40 5.10 0.24
CA VAL A 32 -0.50 5.05 1.40
C VAL A 32 0.50 3.90 1.27
N THR A 33 0.06 2.73 0.83
CA THR A 33 0.94 1.57 0.62
C THR A 33 2.04 1.89 -0.41
N GLU A 34 1.65 2.49 -1.54
CA GLU A 34 2.57 2.86 -2.62
C GLU A 34 3.57 3.93 -2.18
N VAL A 35 3.09 5.00 -1.54
CA VAL A 35 3.95 6.08 -1.04
C VAL A 35 4.95 5.55 0.00
N LEU A 36 4.50 4.71 0.95
CA LEU A 36 5.39 4.09 1.92
C LEU A 36 6.45 3.22 1.23
N GLN A 37 6.09 2.46 0.19
CA GLN A 37 7.03 1.64 -0.54
C GLN A 37 8.11 2.50 -1.23
N ILE A 38 7.70 3.58 -1.91
CA ILE A 38 8.62 4.54 -2.56
C ILE A 38 9.59 5.14 -1.53
N LEU A 39 9.06 5.59 -0.39
CA LEU A 39 9.87 6.20 0.66
C LEU A 39 10.87 5.21 1.27
N LEU A 40 10.46 3.96 1.51
CA LEU A 40 11.34 2.91 2.02
C LEU A 40 12.49 2.60 1.06
N ASP A 41 12.21 2.57 -0.24
CA ASP A 41 13.24 2.35 -1.27
C ASP A 41 14.21 3.53 -1.36
N ALA A 42 13.69 4.76 -1.32
CA ALA A 42 14.50 5.97 -1.29
C ALA A 42 15.39 6.06 -0.04
N ASP A 43 14.87 5.69 1.13
CA ASP A 43 15.59 5.67 2.40
C ASP A 43 16.77 4.68 2.35
N ARG A 44 16.56 3.45 1.87
CA ARG A 44 17.65 2.49 1.65
C ARG A 44 18.69 3.04 0.67
N GLU A 45 18.26 3.65 -0.43
CA GLU A 45 19.20 4.20 -1.41
C GLU A 45 20.04 5.35 -0.84
N ALA A 46 19.44 6.22 -0.04
CA ALA A 46 20.16 7.26 0.69
C ALA A 46 21.18 6.66 1.65
N PHE A 47 20.79 5.64 2.42
CA PHE A 47 21.68 4.91 3.31
C PHE A 47 22.88 4.31 2.56
N LEU A 48 22.65 3.58 1.46
CA LEU A 48 23.72 2.96 0.67
C LEU A 48 24.65 3.98 0.02
N ARG A 49 24.14 5.15 -0.39
CA ARG A 49 24.99 6.25 -0.88
C ARG A 49 25.93 6.80 0.20
N GLN A 50 25.48 6.85 1.45
CA GLN A 50 26.26 7.40 2.55
C GLN A 50 27.23 6.40 3.18
N HIS A 51 26.82 5.13 3.29
CA HIS A 51 27.56 4.11 4.03
C HIS A 51 28.21 3.03 3.16
N GLY A 52 27.95 3.06 1.84
CA GLY A 52 28.32 1.98 0.93
C GLY A 52 27.47 0.72 1.15
N GLY A 53 27.88 -0.39 0.54
CA GLY A 53 27.17 -1.67 0.60
C GLY A 53 26.33 -1.97 -0.63
N ARG A 54 25.53 -3.04 -0.57
CA ARG A 54 24.73 -3.51 -1.72
C ARG A 54 23.30 -3.83 -1.31
N LYS A 55 22.36 -3.66 -2.24
CA LYS A 55 20.97 -4.11 -2.06
C LYS A 55 20.92 -5.63 -1.87
N ASN A 56 20.04 -6.12 -1.01
CA ASN A 56 19.87 -7.56 -0.76
C ASN A 56 18.39 -7.95 -0.61
N GLY A 57 17.60 -7.56 -1.61
CA GLY A 57 16.18 -7.88 -1.68
C GLY A 57 15.35 -7.19 -0.59
N TYR A 58 14.26 -7.88 -0.22
CA TYR A 58 13.20 -7.36 0.63
C TYR A 58 12.65 -8.45 1.55
N TYR A 59 12.03 -8.06 2.66
CA TYR A 59 11.19 -8.96 3.45
C TYR A 59 9.78 -8.39 3.62
N PRO A 60 8.73 -9.22 3.64
CA PRO A 60 7.36 -8.73 3.80
C PRO A 60 7.09 -8.30 5.23
N ARG A 61 6.41 -7.15 5.41
CA ARG A 61 5.91 -6.66 6.69
C ARG A 61 4.45 -6.21 6.54
N LYS A 62 3.61 -6.66 7.47
CA LYS A 62 2.23 -6.15 7.63
C LYS A 62 2.24 -5.03 8.66
N LEU A 63 1.58 -3.93 8.35
CA LEU A 63 1.50 -2.75 9.20
C LEU A 63 0.04 -2.33 9.32
N GLU A 64 -0.47 -2.26 10.55
CA GLU A 64 -1.78 -1.72 10.83
C GLU A 64 -1.74 -0.19 10.82
N THR A 65 -2.60 0.43 10.00
CA THR A 65 -2.76 1.87 9.86
C THR A 65 -4.21 2.27 10.12
N ALA A 66 -4.50 3.56 10.27
CA ALA A 66 -5.87 4.06 10.42
C ALA A 66 -6.79 3.64 9.26
N PHE A 67 -6.24 3.48 8.05
CA PHE A 67 -6.99 3.11 6.85
C PHE A 67 -7.05 1.60 6.61
N GLY A 68 -6.48 0.80 7.52
CA GLY A 68 -6.44 -0.66 7.49
C GLY A 68 -5.02 -1.21 7.39
N GLN A 69 -4.91 -2.53 7.26
CA GLN A 69 -3.63 -3.21 7.13
C GLN A 69 -3.00 -2.95 5.75
N VAL A 70 -1.76 -2.47 5.73
CA VAL A 70 -0.93 -2.39 4.52
C VAL A 70 0.12 -3.50 4.50
N LYS A 71 0.50 -3.96 3.31
CA LYS A 71 1.56 -4.95 3.09
C LYS A 71 2.73 -4.24 2.42
N LEU A 72 3.87 -4.22 3.09
CA LEU A 72 5.07 -3.53 2.64
C LEU A 72 6.19 -4.54 2.36
N ALA A 73 7.00 -4.26 1.35
CA ALA A 73 8.26 -4.95 1.12
C ALA A 73 9.39 -4.11 1.71
N ILE A 74 9.89 -4.51 2.88
CA ILE A 74 10.91 -3.74 3.59
C ILE A 74 12.28 -4.02 2.96
N PRO A 75 12.97 -2.98 2.46
CA PRO A 75 14.25 -3.15 1.79
C PRO A 75 15.34 -3.63 2.77
N ARG A 76 16.31 -4.37 2.24
CA ARG A 76 17.51 -4.81 2.99
C ARG A 76 18.79 -4.44 2.24
N ASP A 77 19.85 -4.22 3.00
CA ASP A 77 21.22 -4.25 2.52
C ASP A 77 21.86 -5.64 2.74
N ARG A 78 22.97 -5.90 2.06
CA ARG A 78 23.70 -7.17 2.12
C ARG A 78 24.39 -7.35 3.46
N GLU A 79 24.83 -6.24 4.05
CA GLU A 79 25.57 -6.15 5.29
C GLU A 79 24.66 -6.16 6.53
N GLY A 80 23.34 -6.02 6.35
CA GLY A 80 22.35 -6.04 7.44
C GLY A 80 22.40 -4.81 8.35
N LYS A 81 22.96 -3.69 7.87
CA LYS A 81 23.14 -2.46 8.62
C LYS A 81 22.00 -1.46 8.40
N TYR A 82 21.24 -1.62 7.31
CA TYR A 82 20.12 -0.73 7.00
C TYR A 82 18.88 -1.07 7.82
N TYR A 83 18.32 -0.04 8.46
CA TYR A 83 16.99 -0.09 9.05
C TYR A 83 16.20 1.14 8.59
N PRO A 84 14.94 0.97 8.17
CA PRO A 84 14.13 2.09 7.71
C PRO A 84 13.86 3.07 8.84
N SER A 85 14.20 4.34 8.62
CA SER A 85 14.05 5.43 9.60
C SER A 85 12.58 5.75 9.89
N LEU A 86 11.72 5.59 8.89
CA LEU A 86 10.29 5.88 8.93
C LEU A 86 9.47 4.86 9.74
N LEU A 87 10.04 3.70 10.08
CA LEU A 87 9.33 2.62 10.77
C LEU A 87 10.05 2.22 12.04
N GLN A 88 9.35 2.29 13.17
CA GLN A 88 9.84 1.73 14.42
C GLN A 88 10.13 0.22 14.27
N PRO A 89 11.29 -0.30 14.74
CA PRO A 89 11.57 -1.73 14.70
C PRO A 89 10.46 -2.55 15.37
N TYR A 90 10.08 -3.67 14.75
CA TYR A 90 9.06 -4.61 15.24
C TYR A 90 7.63 -4.09 15.46
N ALA A 91 7.39 -2.78 15.41
CA ALA A 91 6.07 -2.18 15.57
C ALA A 91 5.10 -2.70 14.49
N ARG A 92 3.99 -3.32 14.90
CA ARG A 92 2.98 -3.83 13.95
C ARG A 92 1.80 -2.89 13.77
N ARG A 93 1.71 -1.85 14.60
CA ARG A 93 0.64 -0.85 14.61
C ARG A 93 1.23 0.55 14.59
N GLN A 94 0.74 1.39 13.69
CA GLN A 94 1.05 2.82 13.57
C GLN A 94 -0.25 3.62 13.76
N VAL A 95 -0.96 3.28 14.81
CA VAL A 95 -2.22 3.90 15.21
C VAL A 95 -2.02 4.24 16.67
N ASP A 96 -2.08 5.54 16.98
CA ASP A 96 -2.23 6.03 18.34
C ASP A 96 -3.62 5.63 18.88
#